data_AF-A0A962BFF8-F1
#
_entry.id   AF-A0A962BFF8-F1
#
_cell.length_a   1.000
_cell.length_b   1.000
_cell.length_c   1.000
_cell.angle_alpha   90.00
_cell.angle_beta   90.00
_cell.angle_gamma   90.00
#
_symmetry.space_group_name_H-M   'P 1'
#
loop_
_entity.id
_entity.type
_entity.pdbx_description
1 polymer ?
#
loop_
_entity_poly.entity_id
_entity_poly.type
_entity_poly.pdbx_seq_one_letter_code
_entity_poly.pdbx_strand_id
1 'polypeptide(L)' 'YELDSLRDLAEQFIEEGLFGDIPENIRYYLDLDAIARDLAMDYSETTIAGKNYIFRCA' A
#
# COMPACT_ATOMS: atom_id res chain seq x y z
N TYR A 1 7.12 2.46 6.76
CA TYR A 1 6.26 3.49 6.16
C TYR A 1 5.38 4.05 7.26
N GLU A 2 5.37 5.37 7.45
CA GLU A 2 4.43 6.04 8.37
C GLU A 2 3.18 6.36 7.54
N LEU A 3 2.19 5.46 7.57
CA LEU A 3 1.00 5.46 6.75
C LEU A 3 -0.18 4.97 7.59
N ASP A 4 -1.39 5.40 7.24
CA ASP A 4 -2.58 5.11 8.03
C ASP A 4 -3.14 3.69 7.77
N SER A 5 -2.84 3.07 6.62
CA SER A 5 -3.31 1.73 6.27
C SER A 5 -2.50 1.06 5.15
N LEU A 6 -2.62 -0.27 5.02
CA LEU A 6 -2.08 -1.03 3.87
C LEU A 6 -2.64 -0.57 2.52
N ARG A 7 -3.82 0.06 2.51
CA ARG A 7 -4.38 0.67 1.30
C ARG A 7 -3.57 1.88 0.86
N ASP A 8 -3.13 2.71 1.80
CA ASP A 8 -2.27 3.87 1.49
C ASP A 8 -0.90 3.39 0.98
N LEU A 9 -0.41 2.25 1.50
CA LEU A 9 0.80 1.62 0.95
C LEU A 9 0.60 1.16 -0.49
N ALA A 10 -0.55 0.55 -0.81
CA ALA A 10 -0.89 0.15 -2.17
C ALA A 10 -0.94 1.35 -3.13
N GLU A 11 -1.53 2.47 -2.70
CA GLU A 11 -1.58 3.72 -3.47
C GLU A 11 -0.16 4.27 -3.69
N GLN A 12 0.65 4.37 -2.63
CA GLN A 12 2.04 4.80 -2.73
C GLN A 12 2.86 3.93 -3.71
N PHE A 13 2.67 2.62 -3.70
CA PHE A 13 3.38 1.71 -4.62
C PHE A 13 2.99 1.91 -6.09
N ILE A 14 1.74 2.26 -6.35
CA ILE A 14 1.28 2.63 -7.70
C ILE A 14 1.90 3.97 -8.13
N GLU A 15 1.93 4.96 -7.23
CA GLU A 15 2.54 6.27 -7.50
C GLU A 15 4.05 6.18 -7.75
N GLU A 16 4.74 5.32 -6.99
CA GLU A 16 6.17 5.05 -7.14
C GLU A 16 6.49 4.18 -8.37
N GLY A 17 5.47 3.69 -9.10
CA GLY A 17 5.64 2.89 -10.30
C GLY A 17 6.15 1.47 -10.03
N LEU A 18 5.98 0.94 -8.81
CA LEU A 18 6.40 -0.41 -8.44
C LEU A 18 5.60 -1.51 -9.16
N PHE A 19 4.41 -1.15 -9.68
CA PHE A 19 3.60 -1.98 -10.56
C PHE A 19 3.78 -1.64 -12.06
N GLY A 20 4.80 -0.84 -12.39
CA GLY A 20 5.03 -0.28 -13.72
C GLY A 20 4.26 1.02 -13.98
N ASP A 21 4.41 1.55 -15.19
CA ASP A 21 3.72 2.78 -15.62
C ASP A 21 2.22 2.51 -15.84
N ILE A 22 1.40 2.85 -14.85
CA ILE A 22 -0.06 2.75 -14.93
C ILE A 22 -0.62 4.02 -15.56
N PRO A 23 -1.32 3.95 -16.70
CA PRO A 23 -2.00 5.10 -17.29
C PRO A 23 -3.03 5.71 -16.33
N GLU A 24 -3.06 7.05 -16.24
CA GLU A 24 -3.95 7.79 -15.34
C GLU A 24 -5.43 7.41 -15.51
N ASN A 25 -5.86 7.14 -16.74
CA ASN A 25 -7.23 6.73 -17.03
C ASN A 25 -7.59 5.34 -16.49
N ILE A 26 -6.60 4.46 -16.26
CA ILE A 26 -6.82 3.12 -15.72
C ILE A 26 -6.68 3.11 -14.19
N ARG A 27 -5.96 4.07 -13.58
CA ARG A 27 -5.73 4.14 -12.13
C ARG A 27 -7.01 4.02 -11.30
N TYR A 28 -8.09 4.68 -11.74
CA TYR A 28 -9.39 4.66 -11.04
C TYR A 28 -10.15 3.33 -11.13
N TYR A 29 -9.67 2.38 -11.93
CA TYR A 29 -10.27 1.04 -12.07
C TYR A 29 -9.48 -0.03 -11.30
N LEU A 30 -8.40 0.35 -10.62
CA LEU A 30 -7.63 -0.57 -9.80
C LEU A 30 -8.34 -0.84 -8.47
N ASP A 31 -8.45 -2.12 -8.13
CA ASP A 31 -8.93 -2.54 -6.81
C ASP A 31 -7.78 -2.43 -5.80
N LEU A 32 -7.66 -1.24 -5.20
CA LEU A 32 -6.66 -0.96 -4.17
C LEU A 32 -6.82 -1.86 -2.93
N ASP A 33 -8.03 -2.34 -2.62
CA ASP A 33 -8.26 -3.20 -1.46
C ASP A 33 -7.77 -4.63 -1.73
N ALA A 34 -7.86 -5.09 -2.99
CA ALA A 34 -7.24 -6.34 -3.41
C ALA A 34 -5.71 -6.27 -3.32
N ILE A 35 -5.10 -5.17 -3.78
CA ILE A 35 -3.64 -4.97 -3.70
C ILE A 35 -3.20 -4.90 -2.23
N ALA A 36 -3.92 -4.15 -1.38
CA ALA A 36 -3.62 -4.08 0.05
C ALA A 36 -3.69 -5.44 0.73
N ARG A 37 -4.65 -6.29 0.33
CA ARG A 37 -4.76 -7.66 0.84
C ARG A 37 -3.57 -8.53 0.44
N ASP A 38 -3.09 -8.40 -0.78
CA ASP A 38 -1.88 -9.10 -1.22
C ASP A 38 -0.65 -8.59 -0.45
N LEU A 39 -0.53 -7.27 -0.26
CA LEU A 39 0.54 -6.67 0.54
C LEU A 39 0.52 -7.16 1.99
N ALA A 40 -0.64 -7.45 2.58
CA ALA A 40 -0.76 -7.98 3.94
C ALA A 40 -0.06 -9.33 4.16
N MET A 41 0.32 -10.04 3.10
CA MET A 41 1.10 -11.28 3.20
C MET A 41 2.56 -11.01 3.58
N ASP A 42 3.13 -9.93 3.06
CA ASP A 42 4.55 -9.57 3.27
C ASP A 42 4.72 -8.37 4.20
N TYR A 43 3.66 -7.60 4.45
CA TYR A 43 3.69 -6.39 5.26
C TYR A 43 2.76 -6.52 6.46
N SER A 44 3.19 -5.94 7.57
CA SER A 44 2.42 -5.82 8.80
C SER A 44 2.34 -4.36 9.23
N GLU A 45 1.25 -4.07 9.92
CA GLU A 45 0.90 -2.75 10.44
C GLU A 45 0.98 -2.78 11.97
N THR A 46 1.50 -1.71 12.57
CA THR A 46 1.55 -1.54 14.02
C THR A 46 1.42 -0.08 14.42
N THR A 47 0.71 0.17 15.52
CA THR A 47 0.55 1.52 16.07
C THR A 47 1.50 1.73 17.25
N ILE A 48 2.38 2.73 17.15
CA ILE A 48 3.32 3.12 18.21
C ILE A 48 3.09 4.58 18.56
N ALA A 49 2.78 4.87 19.82
CA ALA A 49 2.52 6.23 20.32
C ALA A 49 1.46 7.00 19.49
N GLY A 50 0.42 6.32 19.00
CA GLY A 50 -0.66 6.90 18.21
C GLY A 50 -0.31 7.15 16.74
N LYS A 51 0.90 6.76 16.30
CA LYS A 51 1.30 6.78 14.89
C LYS A 51 1.28 5.38 14.32
N ASN A 52 0.80 5.26 13.09
CA ASN A 52 0.71 3.98 12.42
C ASN A 52 1.93 3.72 11.53
N TYR A 53 2.45 2.51 11.60
CA TYR A 53 3.68 2.10 10.93
C TYR A 53 3.46 0.79 10.20
N ILE A 54 3.79 0.80 8.92
CA ILE A 54 3.80 -0.40 8.09
C ILE A 54 5.24 -0.80 7.82
N PHE A 55 5.54 -2.08 8.00
CA PHE A 55 6.88 -2.66 7.84
C PHE A 55 6.77 -4.02 7.14
N ARG A 56 7.82 -4.38 6.41
CA ARG A 56 7.90 -5.68 5.74
C ARG A 56 8.31 -6.76 6.74
N CYS A 57 7.53 -7.84 6.80
CA CYS A 57 7.87 -9.08 7.49
C CYS A 57 8.79 -9.89 6.57
N ALA A 58 9.98 -10.23 7.07
CA ALA A 58 10.99 -10.99 6.33
C ALA A 58 10.64 -12.48 6.22
#